data_AF-A0A6I9S2J3-F1
#
_entry.id   AF-A0A6I9S2J3-F1
#
_cell.length_a   1.000
_cell.length_b   1.000
_cell.length_c   1.000
_cell.angle_alpha   90.00
_cell.angle_beta   90.00
_cell.angle_gamma   90.00
#
_symmetry.space_group_name_H-M   'P 1'
#
loop_
_entity.id
_entity.type
_entity.pdbx_description
1 polymer ?
#
loop_
_entity_poly.entity_id
_entity_poly.type
_entity_poly.pdbx_seq_one_letter_code
_entity_poly.pdbx_strand_id
1 'polypeptide(L)'
;MARNPTESNDELNYLVLRYLLESGFTNAAFAFGYESRINRTPVEEDLIPSGTLVAIVQKGLLYKELQEKLGNGNSNLMTKDINEIQQMIKEKKEKIKKEREKENNNKCESKRERQDTDREQEKDKKMKKSNEEEKEKEMEQREHQDKDIAKDHEHMTKAKLSEDGVSGEL
;
A
#
# COMPACT_ATOMS: atom_id res chain seq x y z
N MET A 1 -14.95 -37.94 15.03
CA MET A 1 -16.34 -38.25 15.46
C MET A 1 -17.22 -37.14 14.94
N ALA A 2 -18.07 -37.43 13.95
CA ALA A 2 -19.00 -36.45 13.39
C ALA A 2 -20.12 -36.22 14.41
N ARG A 3 -20.40 -34.96 14.76
CA ARG A 3 -21.58 -34.60 15.56
C ARG A 3 -22.82 -35.07 14.82
N ASN A 4 -23.65 -35.85 15.49
CA ASN A 4 -24.93 -36.28 14.92
C ASN A 4 -25.87 -35.06 14.86
N PRO A 5 -26.65 -34.87 13.77
CA PRO A 5 -27.52 -33.71 13.58
C PRO A 5 -28.65 -33.58 14.63
N THR A 6 -28.83 -34.57 15.50
CA THR A 6 -29.79 -34.52 16.63
C THR A 6 -29.35 -33.58 17.76
N GLU A 7 -28.04 -33.37 17.99
CA GLU A 7 -27.56 -32.49 19.07
C GLU A 7 -27.91 -31.01 18.82
N SER A 8 -27.98 -30.59 17.56
CA SER A 8 -28.39 -29.23 17.18
C SER A 8 -29.86 -28.92 17.52
N ASN A 9 -30.69 -29.94 17.64
CA ASN A 9 -32.13 -29.75 17.87
C ASN A 9 -32.42 -29.51 19.36
N ASP A 10 -31.63 -30.12 20.25
CA ASP A 10 -31.90 -30.07 21.69
C ASP A 10 -31.55 -28.71 22.30
N GLU A 11 -30.46 -28.07 21.87
CA GLU A 11 -30.12 -26.69 22.27
C GLU A 11 -31.17 -25.68 21.80
N LEU A 12 -31.65 -25.81 20.56
CA LEU A 12 -32.70 -24.93 20.03
C LEU A 12 -34.02 -25.15 20.76
N ASN A 13 -34.43 -26.40 20.96
CA ASN A 13 -35.62 -26.75 21.72
C ASN A 13 -35.52 -26.18 23.14
N TYR A 14 -34.37 -26.29 23.78
CA TYR A 14 -34.15 -25.68 25.09
C TYR A 14 -34.34 -24.16 25.07
N LEU A 15 -33.76 -23.46 24.09
CA LEU A 15 -33.95 -22.01 23.94
C LEU A 15 -35.41 -21.61 23.71
N VAL A 16 -36.17 -22.41 22.94
CA VAL A 16 -37.60 -22.21 22.73
C VAL A 16 -38.37 -22.42 24.03
N LEU A 17 -38.11 -23.51 24.76
CA LEU A 17 -38.74 -23.77 26.06
C LEU A 17 -38.45 -22.64 27.05
N ARG A 18 -37.19 -22.19 27.14
CA ARG A 18 -36.77 -21.10 28.01
C ARG A 18 -37.49 -19.79 27.65
N TYR A 19 -37.61 -19.46 26.37
CA TYR A 19 -38.38 -18.30 25.91
C TYR A 19 -39.86 -18.37 26.31
N LEU A 20 -40.50 -19.54 26.17
CA LEU A 20 -41.90 -19.73 26.56
C LEU A 20 -42.08 -19.50 28.07
N LEU A 21 -41.16 -20.00 28.89
CA LEU A 21 -41.17 -19.80 30.34
C LEU A 21 -40.94 -18.32 30.70
N GLU A 22 -39.92 -17.67 30.13
CA GLU A 22 -39.61 -16.25 30.36
C GLU A 22 -40.75 -15.31 29.95
N SER A 23 -41.49 -15.66 28.89
CA SER A 23 -42.62 -14.88 28.38
C SER A 23 -43.94 -15.17 29.11
N GLY A 24 -43.96 -16.14 30.05
CA GLY A 24 -45.15 -16.51 30.81
C GLY A 24 -46.13 -17.45 30.08
N PHE A 25 -45.72 -18.08 28.98
CA PHE A 25 -46.55 -19.03 28.22
C PHE A 25 -46.52 -20.44 28.85
N THR A 26 -46.96 -20.56 30.10
CA THR A 26 -46.84 -21.78 30.91
C THR A 26 -47.47 -23.03 30.29
N ASN A 27 -48.68 -22.92 29.71
CA ASN A 27 -49.35 -24.05 29.05
C ASN A 27 -48.60 -24.52 27.79
N ALA A 28 -48.05 -23.57 27.02
CA ALA A 28 -47.27 -23.88 25.83
C ALA A 28 -45.92 -24.50 26.20
N ALA A 29 -45.25 -23.95 27.23
CA ALA A 29 -44.00 -24.51 27.75
C ALA A 29 -44.18 -25.95 28.25
N PHE A 30 -45.29 -26.24 28.93
CA PHE A 30 -45.62 -27.59 29.39
C PHE A 30 -45.80 -28.58 28.24
N ALA A 31 -46.65 -28.26 27.26
CA ALA A 31 -46.89 -29.11 26.10
C ALA A 31 -45.61 -29.30 25.27
N PHE A 32 -44.90 -28.20 25.00
CA PHE A 32 -43.67 -28.21 24.22
C PHE A 32 -42.56 -29.00 24.91
N GLY A 33 -42.35 -28.82 26.22
CA GLY A 33 -41.34 -29.58 26.99
C GLY A 33 -41.59 -31.08 26.95
N TYR A 34 -42.86 -31.51 26.98
CA TYR A 34 -43.24 -32.91 26.85
C TYR A 34 -42.98 -33.46 25.43
N GLU A 35 -43.42 -32.74 24.40
CA GLU A 35 -43.28 -33.16 22.99
C GLU A 35 -41.82 -33.17 22.52
N SER A 36 -41.03 -32.19 22.94
CA SER A 36 -39.62 -32.02 22.55
C SER A 36 -38.64 -32.94 23.29
N ARG A 37 -39.09 -33.62 24.35
CA ARG A 37 -38.27 -34.53 25.18
C ARG A 37 -36.98 -33.88 25.75
N ILE A 38 -36.99 -32.57 25.98
CA ILE A 38 -35.84 -31.78 26.50
C ILE A 38 -35.27 -32.38 27.79
N ASN A 39 -36.10 -33.03 28.61
CA ASN A 39 -35.73 -33.63 29.90
C ASN A 39 -34.70 -34.78 29.79
N ARG A 40 -34.27 -35.16 28.57
CA ARG A 40 -33.30 -36.22 28.32
C ARG A 40 -31.89 -35.69 28.01
N THR A 41 -31.73 -34.38 27.78
CA THR A 41 -30.44 -33.77 27.51
C THR A 41 -30.00 -32.90 28.68
N PRO A 42 -28.76 -33.08 29.18
CA PRO A 42 -28.19 -32.22 30.20
C PRO A 42 -27.74 -30.91 29.53
N VAL A 43 -28.69 -30.03 29.22
CA VAL A 43 -28.35 -28.65 28.88
C VAL A 43 -28.05 -27.95 30.19
N GLU A 44 -26.86 -27.35 30.31
CA GLU A 44 -26.45 -26.61 31.50
C GLU A 44 -27.37 -25.38 31.68
N GLU A 45 -28.46 -25.60 32.43
CA GLU A 45 -29.56 -24.66 32.60
C GLU A 45 -29.11 -23.29 33.16
N ASP A 46 -28.05 -23.30 33.97
CA ASP A 46 -27.50 -22.13 34.64
C ASP A 46 -26.57 -21.25 33.77
N LEU A 47 -26.15 -21.72 32.59
CA LEU A 47 -25.24 -20.94 31.73
C LEU A 47 -25.95 -20.05 30.72
N ILE A 48 -27.27 -20.17 30.55
CA ILE A 48 -28.02 -19.45 29.51
C ILE A 48 -28.75 -18.25 30.13
N PRO A 49 -28.33 -17.00 29.82
CA PRO A 49 -28.98 -15.79 30.34
C PRO A 49 -30.41 -15.62 29.82
N SER A 50 -31.22 -14.84 30.56
CA SER A 50 -32.56 -14.49 30.11
C SER A 50 -32.58 -13.73 28.79
N GLY A 51 -33.54 -14.03 27.93
CA GLY A 51 -33.69 -13.38 26.62
C GLY A 51 -32.71 -13.85 25.56
N THR A 52 -31.97 -14.96 25.78
CA THR A 52 -30.99 -15.48 24.81
C THR A 52 -31.59 -15.74 23.43
N LEU A 53 -32.78 -16.38 23.35
CA LEU A 53 -33.44 -16.63 22.07
C LEU A 53 -33.75 -15.33 21.33
N VAL A 54 -34.28 -14.34 22.05
CA VAL A 54 -34.61 -13.02 21.49
C VAL A 54 -33.35 -12.33 20.97
N ALA A 55 -32.26 -12.36 21.74
CA ALA A 55 -30.99 -11.78 21.33
C ALA A 55 -30.40 -12.45 20.08
N ILE A 56 -30.51 -13.78 19.97
CA ILE A 56 -30.07 -14.52 18.77
C ILE A 56 -30.90 -14.09 17.55
N VAL A 57 -32.23 -14.05 17.67
CA VAL A 57 -33.13 -13.63 16.58
C VAL A 57 -32.84 -12.19 16.15
N GLN A 58 -32.71 -11.27 17.11
CA GLN A 58 -32.38 -9.86 16.84
C GLN A 58 -31.02 -9.72 16.11
N LYS A 59 -29.98 -10.41 16.59
CA LYS A 59 -28.68 -10.44 15.92
C LYS A 59 -28.77 -11.04 14.52
N GLY A 60 -29.57 -12.08 14.33
CA GLY A 60 -29.81 -12.71 13.02
C GLY A 60 -30.47 -11.77 12.01
N LEU A 61 -31.47 -10.98 12.44
CA LEU A 61 -32.12 -9.97 11.60
C LEU A 61 -31.15 -8.85 11.21
N LEU A 62 -30.42 -8.29 12.17
CA LEU A 62 -29.38 -7.29 11.92
C LEU A 62 -28.29 -7.81 10.98
N TYR A 63 -27.92 -9.09 11.14
CA TYR A 63 -26.96 -9.76 10.28
C TYR A 63 -27.48 -9.90 8.84
N LYS A 64 -28.78 -10.20 8.66
CA LYS A 64 -29.41 -10.23 7.32
C LYS A 64 -29.38 -8.86 6.65
N GLU A 65 -29.78 -7.81 7.36
CA GLU A 65 -29.74 -6.43 6.84
C GLU A 65 -28.32 -5.99 6.47
N LEU A 66 -27.33 -6.36 7.28
CA LEU A 66 -25.93 -6.07 6.99
C LEU A 66 -25.45 -6.79 5.72
N GLN A 67 -25.85 -8.04 5.52
CA GLN A 67 -25.52 -8.80 4.31
C GLN A 67 -26.11 -8.16 3.05
N GLU A 68 -27.36 -7.70 3.12
CA GLU A 68 -28.02 -6.99 2.01
C GLU A 68 -27.27 -5.68 1.68
N LYS A 69 -26.86 -4.92 2.70
CA LYS A 69 -26.09 -3.67 2.53
C LYS A 69 -24.68 -3.87 1.98
N LEU A 70 -24.03 -5.01 2.28
CA LEU A 70 -22.68 -5.32 1.80
C LEU A 70 -22.66 -5.91 0.38
N GLY A 71 -23.83 -6.21 -0.20
CA GLY A 71 -24.00 -6.77 -1.54
C GLY A 71 -23.71 -8.28 -1.61
N ASN A 72 -24.40 -8.97 -2.53
CA ASN A 72 -24.44 -10.43 -2.73
C ASN A 72 -23.08 -11.15 -2.90
N GLY A 73 -21.94 -10.45 -2.90
CA GLY A 73 -20.60 -11.06 -2.99
C GLY A 73 -20.24 -11.98 -1.80
N ASN A 74 -21.04 -11.96 -0.73
CA ASN A 74 -20.83 -12.78 0.46
C ASN A 74 -21.65 -14.09 0.48
N SER A 75 -22.51 -14.37 -0.50
CA SER A 75 -23.26 -15.65 -0.50
C SER A 75 -22.32 -16.87 -0.56
N ASN A 76 -21.16 -16.70 -1.20
CA ASN A 76 -20.10 -17.70 -1.28
C ASN A 76 -19.36 -17.94 0.05
N LEU A 77 -19.54 -17.12 1.08
CA LEU A 77 -19.00 -17.40 2.42
C LEU A 77 -19.93 -18.31 3.23
N MET A 78 -21.22 -18.36 2.88
CA MET A 78 -22.28 -19.00 3.67
C MET A 78 -22.45 -20.49 3.38
N THR A 79 -22.07 -20.95 2.19
CA THR A 79 -21.98 -22.38 1.85
C THR A 79 -20.69 -23.03 2.32
N LYS A 80 -19.80 -22.26 2.92
CA LYS A 80 -18.44 -22.69 3.23
C LYS A 80 -18.30 -22.95 4.72
N ASP A 81 -17.59 -24.03 5.03
CA ASP A 81 -17.31 -24.38 6.41
C ASP A 81 -16.46 -23.32 7.12
N ILE A 82 -16.53 -23.29 8.45
CA ILE A 82 -15.78 -22.36 9.31
C ILE A 82 -14.28 -22.32 8.95
N ASN A 83 -13.71 -23.48 8.60
CA ASN A 83 -12.30 -23.59 8.20
C ASN A 83 -12.02 -22.87 6.87
N GLU A 84 -12.93 -22.95 5.91
CA GLU A 84 -12.82 -22.27 4.63
C GLU A 84 -12.97 -20.76 4.78
N ILE A 85 -13.86 -20.32 5.68
CA ILE A 85 -14.01 -18.91 6.05
C ILE A 85 -12.69 -18.39 6.65
N GLN A 86 -12.09 -19.13 7.59
CA GLN A 86 -10.80 -18.76 8.19
C GLN A 86 -9.67 -18.69 7.16
N GLN A 87 -9.61 -19.64 6.22
CA GLN A 87 -8.63 -19.66 5.14
C GLN A 87 -8.79 -18.45 4.22
N MET A 88 -10.01 -18.11 3.81
CA MET A 88 -10.29 -16.93 3.00
C MET A 88 -9.93 -15.63 3.72
N ILE A 89 -10.18 -15.54 5.04
CA ILE A 89 -9.76 -14.39 5.85
C ILE A 89 -8.23 -14.26 5.83
N LYS A 90 -7.50 -15.37 5.99
CA LYS A 90 -6.03 -15.39 5.94
C LYS A 90 -5.52 -14.95 4.57
N GLU A 91 -6.08 -15.50 3.49
CA GLU A 91 -5.72 -15.15 2.12
C GLU A 91 -6.00 -13.67 1.80
N LYS A 92 -7.13 -13.14 2.26
CA LYS A 92 -7.49 -11.73 2.07
C LYS A 92 -6.54 -10.81 2.85
N LYS A 93 -6.15 -11.16 4.08
CA LYS A 93 -5.14 -10.44 4.86
C LYS A 93 -3.78 -10.42 4.16
N GLU A 94 -3.35 -11.56 3.61
CA GLU A 94 -2.09 -11.66 2.86
C GLU A 94 -2.12 -10.86 1.55
N LYS A 95 -3.23 -10.85 0.81
CA LYS A 95 -3.39 -10.02 -0.38
C LYS A 95 -3.27 -8.53 -0.07
N ILE A 96 -3.97 -8.06 0.97
CA ILE A 96 -3.90 -6.66 1.42
C ILE A 96 -2.46 -6.29 1.84
N LYS A 97 -1.77 -7.20 2.53
CA LYS A 97 -0.37 -6.98 2.93
C LYS A 97 0.55 -6.83 1.71
N LYS A 98 0.43 -7.72 0.73
CA LYS A 98 1.21 -7.67 -0.53
C LYS A 98 0.90 -6.42 -1.36
N GLU A 99 -0.35 -5.97 -1.39
CA GLU A 99 -0.73 -4.74 -2.09
C GLU A 99 -0.08 -3.51 -1.44
N ARG A 100 -0.11 -3.42 -0.10
CA ARG A 100 0.58 -2.34 0.65
C ARG A 100 2.09 -2.36 0.46
N GLU A 101 2.71 -3.53 0.40
CA GLU A 101 4.15 -3.68 0.14
C GLU A 101 4.53 -3.22 -1.27
N LYS A 102 3.74 -3.59 -2.28
CA LYS A 102 3.93 -3.13 -3.67
C LYS A 102 3.79 -1.62 -3.80
N GLU A 103 2.76 -1.04 -3.16
CA GLU A 103 2.54 0.41 -3.17
C GLU A 103 3.71 1.16 -2.52
N ASN A 104 4.24 0.64 -1.42
CA ASN A 104 5.42 1.20 -0.76
C ASN A 104 6.70 1.06 -1.60
N ASN A 105 6.92 -0.07 -2.26
CA ASN A 105 8.07 -0.28 -3.13
C ASN A 105 8.03 0.66 -4.34
N ASN A 106 6.89 0.78 -5.03
CA ASN A 106 6.73 1.70 -6.16
C ASN A 106 7.00 3.16 -5.74
N LYS A 107 6.54 3.55 -4.55
CA LYS A 107 6.80 4.89 -4.00
C LYS A 107 8.28 5.13 -3.69
N CYS A 108 9.02 4.09 -3.28
CA CYS A 108 10.46 4.16 -3.02
C CYS A 108 11.25 4.24 -4.33
N GLU A 109 10.88 3.44 -5.34
CA GLU A 109 11.49 3.46 -6.68
C GLU A 109 11.30 4.80 -7.37
N SER A 110 10.07 5.34 -7.40
CA SER A 110 9.81 6.68 -7.95
C SER A 110 10.58 7.80 -7.25
N LYS A 111 10.90 7.65 -5.95
CA LYS A 111 11.75 8.62 -5.24
C LYS A 111 13.23 8.49 -5.63
N ARG A 112 13.72 7.27 -5.82
CA ARG A 112 15.10 7.01 -6.24
C ARG A 112 15.36 7.49 -7.66
N GLU A 113 14.46 7.19 -8.61
CA GLU A 113 14.56 7.67 -9.99
C GLU A 113 14.66 9.20 -10.04
N ARG A 114 13.77 9.91 -9.33
CA ARG A 114 13.83 11.39 -9.27
C ARG A 114 15.17 11.89 -8.72
N GLN A 115 15.67 11.25 -7.65
CA GLN A 115 16.93 11.63 -7.03
C GLN A 115 18.15 11.38 -7.94
N ASP A 116 18.15 10.30 -8.71
CA ASP A 116 19.21 10.00 -9.66
C ASP A 116 19.15 10.95 -10.87
N THR A 117 17.96 11.24 -11.38
CA THR A 117 17.76 12.20 -12.48
C THR A 117 18.24 13.61 -12.08
N ASP A 118 17.91 14.05 -10.86
CA ASP A 118 18.34 15.36 -10.34
C ASP A 118 19.87 15.44 -10.22
N ARG A 119 20.52 14.36 -9.73
CA ARG A 119 21.98 14.29 -9.63
C ARG A 119 22.66 14.30 -10.99
N GLU A 120 22.09 13.64 -11.99
CA GLU A 120 22.64 13.58 -13.34
C GLU A 120 22.57 14.95 -14.02
N GLN A 121 21.43 15.62 -13.90
CA GLN A 121 21.26 17.01 -14.39
C GLN A 121 22.21 17.99 -13.70
N GLU A 122 22.50 17.81 -12.40
CA GLU A 122 23.43 18.66 -11.67
C GLU A 122 24.89 18.47 -12.14
N LYS A 123 25.29 17.22 -12.44
CA LYS A 123 26.60 16.90 -13.02
C LYS A 123 26.75 17.50 -14.42
N ASP A 124 25.73 17.37 -15.27
CA ASP A 124 25.74 17.93 -16.62
C ASP A 124 25.84 19.46 -16.61
N LYS A 125 25.11 20.13 -15.70
CA LYS A 125 25.22 21.59 -15.52
C LYS A 125 26.62 22.00 -15.09
N LYS A 126 27.24 21.27 -14.15
CA LYS A 126 28.63 21.55 -13.74
C LYS A 126 29.63 21.36 -14.87
N MET A 127 29.50 20.29 -15.64
CA MET A 127 30.41 19.98 -16.75
C MET A 127 30.31 20.98 -17.90
N LYS A 128 29.10 21.46 -18.21
CA LYS A 128 28.90 22.55 -19.19
C LYS A 128 29.56 23.85 -18.73
N LYS A 129 29.36 24.20 -17.45
CA LYS A 129 29.95 25.41 -16.88
C LYS A 129 31.48 25.37 -16.90
N SER A 130 32.10 24.25 -16.54
CA SER A 130 33.56 24.10 -16.59
C SER A 130 34.10 24.21 -18.01
N ASN A 131 33.43 23.61 -19.01
CA ASN A 131 33.86 23.71 -20.41
C ASN A 131 33.71 25.13 -20.97
N GLU A 132 32.72 25.90 -20.53
CA GLU A 132 32.60 27.32 -20.90
C GLU A 132 33.73 28.15 -20.29
N GLU A 133 34.02 27.97 -19.00
CA GLU A 133 35.13 28.64 -18.32
C GLU A 133 36.50 28.28 -18.93
N GLU A 134 36.67 27.06 -19.43
CA GLU A 134 37.91 26.61 -20.07
C GLU A 134 38.08 27.21 -21.47
N LYS A 135 36.98 27.31 -22.25
CA LYS A 135 36.97 27.99 -23.55
C LYS A 135 37.23 29.49 -23.45
N GLU A 136 36.69 30.15 -22.43
CA GLU A 136 36.98 31.57 -22.18
C GLU A 136 38.47 31.79 -21.92
N LYS A 137 39.09 30.96 -21.09
CA LYS A 137 40.54 31.03 -20.81
C LYS A 137 41.40 30.75 -22.03
N GLU A 138 41.04 29.79 -22.87
CA GLU A 138 41.75 29.55 -24.15
C GLU A 138 41.64 30.75 -25.09
N MET A 139 40.47 31.40 -25.16
CA MET A 139 40.24 32.55 -26.02
C MET A 139 41.10 33.75 -25.56
N GLU A 140 41.14 34.01 -24.25
CA GLU A 140 42.01 35.04 -23.65
C GLU A 140 43.50 34.76 -23.89
N GLN A 141 43.96 33.51 -23.81
CA GLN A 141 45.35 33.14 -24.10
C GLN A 141 45.74 33.34 -25.56
N ARG A 142 44.83 33.00 -26.50
CA ARG A 142 45.07 33.21 -27.93
C ARG A 142 45.13 34.70 -28.26
N GLU A 143 44.25 35.51 -27.67
CA GLU A 143 44.33 36.97 -27.84
C GLU A 143 45.65 37.54 -27.31
N HIS A 144 46.16 37.02 -26.18
CA HIS A 144 47.46 37.44 -25.66
C HIS A 144 48.61 37.03 -26.59
N GLN A 145 48.62 35.80 -27.11
CA GLN A 145 49.63 35.35 -28.08
C GLN A 145 49.59 36.16 -29.37
N ASP A 146 48.41 36.45 -29.93
CA ASP A 146 48.29 37.25 -31.15
C ASP A 146 48.79 38.69 -30.94
N LYS A 147 48.54 39.27 -29.75
CA LYS A 147 49.07 40.60 -29.38
C LYS A 147 50.60 40.60 -29.23
N ASP A 148 51.19 39.50 -28.74
CA ASP A 148 52.63 39.37 -28.60
C ASP A 148 53.32 39.12 -29.95
N ILE A 149 52.74 38.29 -30.83
CA ILE A 149 53.21 38.09 -32.22
C ILE A 149 53.15 39.39 -33.02
N ALA A 150 52.10 40.20 -32.83
CA ALA A 150 51.97 41.50 -33.49
C ALA A 150 53.08 42.48 -33.05
N LYS A 151 53.45 42.49 -31.76
CA LYS A 151 54.56 43.30 -31.24
C LYS A 151 55.91 42.84 -31.77
N ASP A 152 56.15 41.54 -31.86
CA ASP A 152 57.39 40.98 -32.41
C ASP A 152 57.54 41.31 -33.91
N HIS A 153 56.43 41.25 -34.67
CA HIS A 153 56.43 41.63 -36.08
C HIS A 153 56.70 43.14 -36.29
N GLU A 154 56.25 43.98 -35.36
CA GLU A 154 56.53 45.43 -35.33
C GLU A 154 58.01 45.72 -35.00
N HIS A 155 58.61 44.95 -34.09
CA HIS A 155 60.03 45.07 -33.75
C HIS A 155 60.93 44.61 -34.91
N MET A 156 60.55 43.54 -35.61
CA MET A 156 61.30 43.01 -36.75
C MET A 156 61.20 43.92 -38.00
N THR A 157 60.10 44.62 -38.19
CA THR A 157 59.94 45.63 -39.26
C THR A 157 60.71 46.92 -38.96
N LYS A 158 60.81 47.33 -37.68
CA LYS A 158 61.67 48.45 -37.27
C LYS A 158 63.17 48.14 -37.41
N ALA A 159 63.60 46.91 -37.13
CA ALA A 159 65.00 46.49 -37.31
C ALA A 159 65.42 46.40 -38.80
N LYS A 160 64.53 45.95 -39.70
CA LYS A 160 64.80 45.91 -41.14
C LYS A 160 64.93 47.29 -41.80
N LEU A 161 64.32 48.33 -41.22
CA LEU A 161 64.50 49.72 -41.66
C LEU A 161 65.83 50.35 -41.17
N SER A 162 66.57 49.69 -40.27
CA SER A 162 67.86 50.19 -39.77
C SER A 162 69.09 49.60 -40.47
N GLU A 163 68.98 48.47 -41.18
CA GLU A 163 70.12 47.84 -41.88
C GLU A 163 70.28 48.33 -43.35
N ASP A 164 69.23 48.82 -44.00
CA ASP A 164 69.32 49.38 -45.38
C ASP A 164 69.70 50.88 -45.41
N GLY A 165 70.22 51.40 -44.29
CA GLY A 165 70.33 52.83 -44.04
C GLY A 165 71.72 53.46 -44.05
N VAL A 166 72.83 52.80 -44.43
CA VAL A 166 74.11 53.51 -44.63
C VAL A 166 75.00 52.82 -45.69
N SER A 167 74.91 53.28 -46.94
CA SER A 167 76.09 53.55 -47.77
C SER A 167 75.75 54.62 -48.82
N GLY A 168 76.31 55.82 -48.61
CA GLY A 168 76.11 56.99 -49.47
C GLY A 168 76.89 58.22 -48.97
N GLU A 169 78.17 58.26 -49.33
CA GLU A 169 79.05 59.42 -49.61
C GLU A 169 79.34 60.46 -48.51
N LEU A 170 80.59 60.49 -48.00
CA LEU A 170 81.72 61.36 -48.41
C LEU A 170 82.96 61.13 -47.55
#